data_AF-A0A1I5YQZ9-F1
#
_entry.id   AF-A0A1I5YQZ9-F1
#
_cell.length_a   1.000
_cell.length_b   1.000
_cell.length_c   1.000
_cell.angle_alpha   90.00
_cell.angle_beta   90.00
_cell.angle_gamma   90.00
#
_symmetry.space_group_name_H-M   'P 1'
#
loop_
_entity.id
_entity.type
_entity.pdbx_description
1 polymer ?
#
loop_
_entity_poly.entity_id
_entity_poly.type
_entity_poly.pdbx_seq_one_letter_code
_entity_poly.pdbx_strand_id
1 'polypeptide(L)'
;MREELTTSGNTLKRSSIKLADLTHLQADSKYVEAHGAGGSILLDEPLVALEREFGDTLLRIHRSTLVVRSKAIEVERHGEHHYLHVEGVIGTLKVSRRYVAKVRQQLSVPA
;
A
#
# COMPACT_ATOMS: atom_id res chain seq x y z
N MET A 1 -14.58 26.57 17.90
CA MET A 1 -13.25 26.00 18.23
C MET A 1 -12.58 25.71 16.91
N ARG A 2 -11.63 26.56 16.53
CA ARG A 2 -10.87 26.46 15.28
C ARG A 2 -9.69 25.55 15.58
N GLU A 3 -9.56 24.44 14.85
CA GLU A 3 -8.33 23.65 14.91
C GLU A 3 -7.57 23.85 13.61
N GLU A 4 -6.31 24.20 13.82
CA GLU A 4 -5.39 24.79 12.88
C GLU A 4 -4.93 23.78 11.82
N LEU A 5 -4.77 24.31 10.62
CA LEU A 5 -4.17 23.66 9.48
C LEU A 5 -2.70 23.39 9.78
N THR A 6 -2.37 22.18 10.25
CA THR A 6 -0.99 21.71 10.30
C THR A 6 -0.59 21.21 8.91
N THR A 7 0.16 22.04 8.21
CA THR A 7 0.89 21.67 7.01
C THR A 7 2.00 20.67 7.39
N SER A 8 1.72 19.38 7.26
CA SER A 8 2.71 18.30 7.10
C SER A 8 1.97 17.08 6.56
N GLY A 9 1.83 17.03 5.23
CA GLY A 9 1.08 15.99 4.52
C GLY A 9 1.81 14.65 4.56
N ASN A 10 1.21 13.64 5.20
CA ASN A 10 1.39 12.19 4.95
C ASN A 10 0.55 11.32 5.93
N THR A 11 -0.68 11.72 6.24
CA THR A 11 -1.53 11.03 7.24
C THR A 11 -2.85 10.59 6.62
N LEU A 12 -3.20 9.30 6.73
CA LEU A 12 -4.54 8.80 6.40
C LEU A 12 -5.47 9.05 7.61
N LYS A 13 -6.59 9.77 7.42
CA LYS A 13 -7.38 10.32 8.52
C LYS A 13 -8.68 9.54 8.78
N ARG A 14 -8.68 8.72 9.83
CA ARG A 14 -9.81 8.46 10.79
C ARG A 14 -9.36 7.76 12.08
N SER A 15 -8.14 7.22 12.11
CA SER A 15 -7.34 6.91 13.30
C SER A 15 -5.89 7.08 12.85
N SER A 16 -5.13 7.98 13.47
CA SER A 16 -3.89 8.49 12.85
C SER A 16 -2.84 7.38 12.66
N ILE A 17 -2.64 6.94 11.42
CA ILE A 17 -1.45 6.18 11.02
C ILE A 17 -0.66 7.04 10.04
N LYS A 18 0.66 7.12 10.26
CA LYS A 18 1.55 7.81 9.31
C LYS A 18 1.74 6.90 8.10
N LEU A 19 1.82 7.49 6.92
CA LEU A 19 2.10 6.76 5.69
C LEU A 19 3.43 5.98 5.77
N ALA A 20 4.40 6.49 6.53
CA ALA A 20 5.67 5.82 6.79
C ALA A 20 5.52 4.48 7.56
N ASP A 21 4.52 4.38 8.43
CA ASP A 21 4.27 3.19 9.25
C ASP A 21 3.46 2.14 8.50
N LEU A 22 2.81 2.52 7.39
CA LEU A 22 2.02 1.63 6.55
C LEU A 22 2.88 0.67 5.74
N THR A 23 2.41 -0.56 5.58
CA THR A 23 3.00 -1.59 4.72
C THR A 23 2.16 -1.74 3.46
N HIS A 24 0.86 -1.97 3.62
CA HIS A 24 -0.07 -2.18 2.53
C HIS A 24 -1.50 -1.81 2.94
N LEU A 25 -2.33 -1.55 1.94
CA LEU A 25 -3.75 -1.33 2.06
C LEU A 25 -4.49 -2.43 1.29
N GLN A 26 -5.51 -3.00 1.89
CA GLN A 26 -6.30 -4.07 1.31
C GLN A 26 -7.79 -3.69 1.34
N ALA A 27 -8.46 -3.76 0.20
CA ALA A 27 -9.91 -3.60 0.15
C ALA A 27 -10.61 -4.91 0.50
N ASP A 28 -11.49 -4.84 1.51
CA ASP A 28 -12.59 -5.77 1.70
C ASP A 28 -13.89 -5.14 1.14
N SER A 29 -14.94 -5.92 0.99
CA SER A 29 -16.18 -5.58 0.26
C SER A 29 -16.87 -4.30 0.71
N LYS A 30 -16.55 -3.78 1.90
CA LYS A 30 -17.16 -2.57 2.48
C LYS A 30 -16.17 -1.51 2.95
N TYR A 31 -14.89 -1.85 3.13
CA TYR A 31 -13.89 -0.97 3.74
C TYR A 31 -12.50 -1.26 3.17
N VAL A 32 -11.59 -0.29 3.28
CA VAL A 32 -10.17 -0.49 3.03
C VAL A 32 -9.44 -0.63 4.36
N GLU A 33 -8.78 -1.75 4.58
CA GLU A 33 -7.91 -1.96 5.73
C GLU A 33 -6.50 -1.49 5.40
N ALA A 34 -5.95 -0.60 6.21
CA ALA A 34 -4.57 -0.12 6.09
C ALA A 34 -3.73 -0.78 7.18
N HIS A 35 -2.79 -1.62 6.78
CA HIS A 35 -1.92 -2.38 7.68
C HIS A 35 -0.58 -1.66 7.86
N GLY A 36 -0.11 -1.56 9.10
CA GLY A 36 1.21 -1.01 9.43
C GLY A 36 1.82 -1.69 10.65
N ALA A 37 2.96 -1.17 11.10
CA ALA A 37 3.72 -1.76 12.22
C ALA A 37 2.95 -1.80 13.55
N GLY A 38 2.02 -0.86 13.76
CA GLY A 38 1.21 -0.75 14.99
C GLY A 38 -0.15 -1.46 14.94
N GLY A 39 -0.44 -2.22 13.87
CA GLY A 39 -1.73 -2.84 13.63
C GLY A 39 -2.40 -2.35 12.35
N SER A 40 -3.70 -2.58 12.24
CA SER A 40 -4.51 -2.14 11.10
C SER A 40 -5.59 -1.15 11.49
N ILE A 41 -5.95 -0.29 10.54
CA ILE A 41 -7.08 0.63 10.66
C ILE A 41 -8.03 0.47 9.47
N LEU A 42 -9.31 0.75 9.70
CA LEU A 42 -10.31 0.77 8.63
C LEU A 42 -10.46 2.19 8.07
N LEU A 43 -10.48 2.26 6.74
CA LEU A 43 -10.69 3.45 5.94
C LEU A 43 -12.01 3.29 5.16
N ASP A 44 -12.76 4.38 5.08
CA ASP A 44 -14.01 4.44 4.30
C ASP A 44 -13.75 4.85 2.84
N GLU A 45 -12.52 5.29 2.55
CA GLU A 45 -12.09 5.72 1.24
C GLU A 45 -11.80 4.51 0.33
N PRO A 46 -12.28 4.52 -0.93
CA PRO A 46 -11.99 3.44 -1.86
C PRO A 46 -10.51 3.45 -2.27
N LEU A 47 -9.93 2.27 -2.53
CA LEU A 47 -8.53 2.15 -2.99
C LEU A 47 -8.20 3.04 -4.20
N VAL A 48 -9.16 3.28 -5.10
CA VAL A 48 -8.96 4.13 -6.27
C VAL A 48 -8.73 5.59 -5.87
N ALA A 49 -9.40 6.07 -4.82
CA ALA A 49 -9.17 7.42 -4.30
C ALA A 49 -7.78 7.51 -3.65
N LEU A 50 -7.44 6.52 -2.80
CA LEU A 50 -6.15 6.44 -2.13
C LEU A 50 -4.97 6.31 -3.12
N GLU A 51 -5.14 5.53 -4.19
CA GLU A 51 -4.15 5.42 -5.26
C GLU A 51 -3.95 6.75 -6.01
N ARG A 52 -5.03 7.53 -6.21
CA ARG A 52 -4.92 8.84 -6.87
C ARG A 52 -4.23 9.87 -5.99
N GLU A 53 -4.53 9.86 -4.70
CA GLU A 53 -3.98 10.82 -3.74
C GLU A 53 -2.53 10.52 -3.38
N PHE A 54 -2.19 9.24 -3.19
CA PHE A 54 -0.87 8.81 -2.73
C PHE A 54 -0.11 7.96 -3.76
N GLY A 55 -0.43 8.09 -5.05
CA GLY A 55 0.13 7.25 -6.13
C GLY A 55 1.65 7.27 -6.27
N ASP A 56 2.31 8.32 -5.76
CA ASP A 56 3.77 8.44 -5.74
C ASP A 56 4.41 7.65 -4.60
N THR A 57 3.66 7.37 -3.52
CA THR A 57 4.13 6.58 -2.37
C THR A 57 3.54 5.17 -2.36
N LEU A 58 2.33 4.99 -2.89
CA LEU A 58 1.63 3.72 -2.98
C LEU A 58 1.78 3.11 -4.38
N LEU A 59 1.91 1.79 -4.42
CA LEU A 59 1.99 0.99 -5.62
C LEU A 59 0.87 -0.03 -5.64
N ARG A 60 0.13 -0.05 -6.74
CA ARG A 60 -0.93 -1.04 -6.94
C ARG A 60 -0.36 -2.37 -7.44
N ILE A 61 -0.63 -3.42 -6.66
CA ILE A 61 -0.16 -4.79 -6.93
C ILE A 61 -1.30 -5.76 -7.19
N HIS A 62 -2.48 -5.44 -6.70
CA HIS A 62 -3.70 -6.21 -6.92
C HIS A 62 -4.87 -5.25 -7.10
N ARG A 63 -5.97 -5.72 -7.68
CA ARG A 63 -7.19 -4.89 -7.77
C ARG A 63 -7.69 -4.42 -6.41
N SER A 64 -7.39 -5.18 -5.36
CA SER A 64 -7.78 -4.94 -3.97
C SER A 64 -6.58 -4.67 -3.06
N THR A 65 -5.38 -4.40 -3.60
CA THR A 65 -4.19 -4.21 -2.76
C THR A 65 -3.25 -3.14 -3.30
N LEU A 66 -2.94 -2.17 -2.44
CA LEU A 66 -1.88 -1.18 -2.60
C LEU A 66 -0.77 -1.47 -1.58
N VAL A 67 0.49 -1.23 -1.92
CA VAL A 67 1.64 -1.41 -1.04
C VAL A 67 2.46 -0.12 -1.03
N VAL A 68 3.11 0.19 0.09
CA VAL A 68 4.06 1.31 0.14
C VAL A 68 5.28 0.97 -0.73
N ARG A 69 5.55 1.81 -1.73
CA ARG A 69 6.61 1.61 -2.74
C ARG A 69 7.97 1.32 -2.15
N SER A 70 8.35 2.08 -1.12
CA SER A 70 9.65 1.94 -0.46
C SER A 70 9.79 0.64 0.34
N LYS A 71 8.68 -0.05 0.63
CA LYS A 71 8.67 -1.32 1.36
C LYS A 71 8.58 -2.54 0.44
N ALA A 72 8.44 -2.34 -0.87
CA ALA A 72 8.48 -3.43 -1.84
C ALA A 72 9.93 -3.93 -1.98
N ILE A 73 10.18 -5.20 -1.62
CA ILE A 73 11.53 -5.78 -1.60
C ILE A 73 11.82 -6.55 -2.88
N GLU A 74 11.01 -7.59 -3.15
CA GLU A 74 11.27 -8.52 -4.25
C GLU A 74 9.99 -9.14 -4.76
N VAL A 75 9.90 -9.33 -6.08
CA VAL A 75 8.79 -10.06 -6.71
C VAL A 75 9.24 -11.45 -7.17
N GLU A 76 8.66 -12.46 -6.56
CA GLU A 76 8.89 -13.86 -6.90
C GLU A 76 7.75 -14.41 -7.74
N ARG A 77 8.04 -15.46 -8.50
CA ARG A 77 7.05 -16.23 -9.26
C ARG A 77 7.00 -17.64 -8.72
N HIS A 78 5.81 -18.05 -8.30
CA HIS A 78 5.51 -19.40 -7.85
C HIS A 78 4.43 -19.99 -8.78
N GLY A 79 4.84 -20.87 -9.69
CA GLY A 79 3.98 -21.42 -10.74
C GLY A 79 3.44 -20.34 -11.69
N GLU A 80 2.12 -20.20 -11.75
CA GLU A 80 1.40 -19.18 -12.54
C GLU A 80 1.16 -17.86 -11.78
N HIS A 81 1.53 -17.81 -10.50
CA HIS A 81 1.26 -16.69 -9.63
C HIS A 81 2.52 -15.91 -9.30
N HIS A 82 2.35 -14.62 -9.03
CA HIS A 82 3.41 -13.73 -8.61
C HIS A 82 3.13 -13.25 -7.20
N TYR A 83 4.19 -13.11 -6.42
CA TYR A 83 4.15 -12.78 -5.01
C TYR A 83 5.18 -11.69 -4.74
N LEU A 84 4.82 -10.70 -3.93
CA LEU A 84 5.69 -9.59 -3.54
C LEU A 84 6.06 -9.75 -2.08
N HIS A 85 7.36 -9.77 -1.80
CA HIS A 85 7.92 -9.57 -0.48
C HIS A 85 7.82 -8.10 -0.11
N VAL A 86 7.26 -7.84 1.08
CA VAL A 86 7.04 -6.50 1.59
C VAL A 86 7.64 -6.40 2.98
N GLU A 87 8.45 -5.36 3.20
CA GLU A 87 9.04 -5.08 4.49
C GLU A 87 7.95 -4.88 5.55
N GLY A 88 8.08 -5.59 6.68
CA GLY A 88 7.13 -5.53 7.78
C GLY A 88 5.85 -6.37 7.58
N VAL A 89 5.75 -7.14 6.50
CA VAL A 89 4.68 -8.13 6.30
C VAL A 89 5.24 -9.53 6.53
N ILE A 90 4.55 -10.33 7.35
CA ILE A 90 4.87 -11.74 7.51
C ILE A 90 4.35 -12.50 6.27
N GLY A 91 5.26 -13.01 5.45
CA GLY A 91 4.93 -13.71 4.20
C GLY A 91 4.93 -12.78 2.99
N THR A 92 4.13 -13.12 1.98
CA THR A 92 4.12 -12.43 0.67
C THR A 92 2.72 -12.01 0.25
N LEU A 93 2.62 -10.88 -0.45
CA LEU A 93 1.36 -10.41 -1.02
C LEU A 93 1.19 -10.87 -2.48
N LYS A 94 0.01 -11.39 -2.82
CA LYS A 94 -0.27 -11.84 -4.19
C LYS A 94 -0.34 -10.65 -5.15
N VAL A 95 0.44 -10.71 -6.23
CA VAL A 95 0.45 -9.72 -7.29
C VAL A 95 -0.40 -10.21 -8.46
N SER A 96 -1.35 -9.42 -8.94
CA SER A 96 -2.06 -9.76 -10.17
C SER A 96 -1.11 -9.68 -11.36
N ARG A 97 -1.19 -10.62 -12.30
CA ARG A 97 -0.40 -10.65 -13.54
C ARG A 97 -0.32 -9.29 -14.27
N ARG A 98 -1.43 -8.53 -14.28
CA ARG A 98 -1.52 -7.20 -14.90
C ARG A 98 -0.65 -6.11 -14.24
N TYR A 99 -0.30 -6.27 -12.97
CA TYR A 99 0.50 -5.31 -12.22
C TYR A 99 1.97 -5.73 -12.08
N VAL A 100 2.32 -6.98 -12.42
CA VAL A 100 3.69 -7.50 -12.30
C VAL A 100 4.71 -6.63 -13.02
N ALA A 101 4.40 -6.17 -14.23
CA ALA A 101 5.29 -5.29 -14.99
C ALA A 101 5.59 -3.98 -14.24
N LYS A 102 4.56 -3.35 -13.66
CA LYS A 102 4.69 -2.12 -12.85
C LYS A 102 5.49 -2.36 -11.57
N VAL A 103 5.28 -3.50 -10.92
CA VAL A 103 6.05 -3.90 -9.72
C VAL A 103 7.52 -4.11 -10.06
N ARG A 104 7.82 -4.86 -11.12
CA ARG A 104 9.20 -5.08 -11.58
C ARG A 104 9.88 -3.78 -11.96
N GLN A 105 9.17 -2.87 -12.63
CA GLN A 105 9.70 -1.55 -12.94
C GLN A 105 10.10 -0.78 -11.68
N GLN A 106 9.25 -0.78 -10.64
CA GLN A 106 9.58 -0.15 -9.36
C GLN A 106 10.85 -0.76 -8.72
N LEU A 107 11.01 -2.09 -8.77
CA LEU A 107 12.15 -2.78 -8.16
C LEU A 107 13.44 -2.71 -8.98
N SER A 108 13.33 -2.46 -10.29
CA SER A 108 14.50 -2.37 -11.19
C SER A 108 15.18 -1.01 -11.16
N VAL A 109 14.57 -0.01 -10.51
CA VAL A 109 15.23 1.27 -10.27
C VAL A 109 16.15 1.08 -9.06
N PRO A 110 17.49 1.12 -9.22
CA PRO A 110 18.38 1.19 -8.09
C PRO A 110 18.09 2.50 -7.34
N ALA A 111 17.75 2.39 -6.06
CA ALA A 111 17.58 3.52 -5.15
C ALA A 111 18.89 4.30 -4.98
#